data_AF-A0A5C4JZD0-F1
#
_entry.id   AF-A0A5C4JZD0-F1
#
_cell.length_a   1.000
_cell.length_b   1.000
_cell.length_c   1.000
_cell.angle_alpha   90.00
_cell.angle_beta   90.00
_cell.angle_gamma   90.00
#
_symmetry.space_group_name_H-M   'P 1'
#
loop_
_entity.id
_entity.type
_entity.pdbx_description
1 polymer ?
#
loop_
_entity_poly.entity_id
_entity_poly.type
_entity_poly.pdbx_seq_one_letter_code
_entity_poly.pdbx_strand_id
1 'polypeptide(L)'
;MSAGSKTAAMVQQRKNDSSAKRRAVLATIQAMKATNTPITVAEIARRAHVSPWLVRQQPLLEHLRKAQACQLAGAQGGEIPANSTAGSLLVERDLLRKENQRLRHDLQNHRRRISELLGDQIDGTDAQSQSVRVQELTDQNSILAGQAGDALQQVHHLRQKTDELASDLAAAHRVNRSLMAELNRTKGHLPSQS
;
A
#
# COMPACT_ATOMS: atom_id res chain seq x y z
N MET A 1 7.55 13.97 36.35
CA MET A 1 7.20 14.71 35.10
C MET A 1 8.36 14.69 34.08
N SER A 2 8.91 13.51 33.68
CA SER A 2 10.18 13.44 32.89
C SER A 2 10.01 12.89 31.45
N ALA A 3 8.93 12.15 31.15
CA ALA A 3 8.76 11.52 29.83
C ALA A 3 8.43 12.49 28.68
N GLY A 4 7.60 13.53 28.93
CA GLY A 4 7.19 14.48 27.90
C GLY A 4 8.30 15.40 27.37
N SER A 5 9.29 15.71 28.21
CA SER A 5 10.44 16.53 27.82
C SER A 5 11.38 15.78 26.86
N LYS A 6 11.60 14.48 27.11
CA LYS A 6 12.45 13.63 26.25
C LYS A 6 11.83 13.40 24.86
N THR A 7 10.51 13.22 24.78
CA THR A 7 9.81 13.10 23.49
C THR A 7 9.84 14.41 22.70
N ALA A 8 9.67 15.55 23.37
CA ALA A 8 9.75 16.86 22.73
C ALA A 8 11.15 17.13 22.15
N ALA A 9 12.21 16.79 22.89
CA ALA A 9 13.59 16.89 22.43
C ALA A 9 13.86 16.03 21.18
N MET A 10 13.36 14.79 21.14
CA MET A 10 13.52 13.90 19.98
C MET A 10 12.78 14.42 18.74
N VAL A 11 11.56 14.97 18.91
CA VAL A 11 10.80 15.58 17.81
C VAL A 11 11.55 16.80 17.25
N GLN A 12 12.12 17.63 18.13
CA GLN A 12 12.88 18.80 17.70
C GLN A 12 14.16 18.40 16.95
N GLN A 13 14.87 17.38 17.42
CA GLN A 13 16.05 16.86 16.72
C GLN A 13 15.70 16.35 15.31
N ARG A 14 14.61 15.58 15.16
CA ARG A 14 14.16 15.10 13.84
C ARG A 14 13.77 16.22 12.88
N LYS A 15 13.16 17.31 13.39
CA LYS A 15 12.83 18.50 12.59
C LYS A 15 14.11 19.19 12.10
N ASN A 16 15.10 19.34 12.97
CA ASN A 16 16.39 19.93 12.63
C ASN A 16 17.10 19.12 11.54
N ASP A 17 17.18 17.79 11.70
CA ASP A 17 17.78 16.89 10.71
C ASP A 17 17.06 16.95 9.36
N SER A 18 15.73 16.99 9.37
CA SER A 18 14.93 17.10 8.16
C SER A 18 15.19 18.42 7.43
N SER A 19 15.31 19.53 8.18
CA SER A 19 15.61 20.84 7.62
C SER A 19 17.03 20.91 7.04
N ALA A 20 18.01 20.29 7.71
CA ALA A 20 19.40 20.24 7.27
C ALA A 20 19.54 19.47 5.95
N LYS A 21 18.88 18.30 5.84
CA LYS A 21 18.87 17.51 4.60
C LYS A 21 18.24 18.26 3.43
N ARG A 22 17.13 18.98 3.66
CA ARG A 22 16.51 19.82 2.61
C ARG A 22 17.42 20.97 2.17
N ARG A 23 18.10 21.62 3.11
CA ARG A 23 19.06 22.70 2.82
C ARG A 23 20.25 22.20 2.01
N ALA A 24 20.79 21.03 2.35
CA ALA A 24 21.87 20.38 1.61
C ALA A 24 21.48 20.13 0.15
N VAL A 25 20.28 19.58 -0.10
CA VAL A 25 19.77 19.34 -1.46
C VAL A 25 19.69 20.65 -2.27
N LEU A 26 19.15 21.73 -1.69
CA LEU A 26 19.05 23.02 -2.37
C LEU A 26 20.43 23.62 -2.69
N ALA A 27 21.38 23.52 -1.76
CA ALA A 27 22.76 23.96 -1.98
C ALA A 27 23.44 23.18 -3.10
N THR A 28 23.25 21.85 -3.14
CA THR A 28 23.75 21.00 -4.22
C THR A 28 23.17 21.39 -5.57
N ILE A 29 21.86 21.67 -5.66
CA ILE A 29 21.22 22.13 -6.90
C ILE A 29 21.85 23.44 -7.38
N GLN A 30 22.12 24.39 -6.47
CA GLN A 30 22.77 25.66 -6.83
C GLN A 30 24.21 25.46 -7.31
N ALA A 31 25.00 24.62 -6.63
CA ALA A 31 26.37 24.30 -7.05
C ALA A 31 26.40 23.61 -8.43
N MET A 32 25.44 22.73 -8.70
CA MET A 32 25.31 22.06 -10.00
C MET A 32 24.94 23.02 -11.12
N LYS A 33 24.07 24.01 -10.84
CA LYS A 33 23.79 25.10 -11.79
C LYS A 33 25.05 25.90 -12.12
N ALA A 34 25.85 26.28 -11.12
CA ALA A 34 27.06 27.08 -11.32
C ALA A 34 28.13 26.34 -12.13
N THR A 35 28.25 25.03 -11.94
CA THR A 35 29.24 24.18 -12.63
C THR A 35 28.74 23.60 -13.96
N ASN A 36 27.53 23.96 -14.37
CA ASN A 36 26.82 23.42 -15.54
C ASN A 36 26.83 21.87 -15.61
N THR A 37 26.84 21.21 -14.45
CA THR A 37 26.79 19.74 -14.37
C THR A 37 25.36 19.26 -14.53
N PRO A 38 25.12 18.08 -15.14
CA PRO A 38 23.76 17.62 -15.46
C PRO A 38 22.95 17.41 -14.18
N ILE A 39 21.88 18.19 -14.02
CA ILE A 39 21.03 18.17 -12.84
C ILE A 39 20.09 16.95 -12.91
N THR A 40 20.42 15.86 -12.20
CA THR A 40 19.58 14.65 -12.10
C THR A 40 19.31 14.29 -10.64
N VAL A 41 18.18 13.60 -10.38
CA VAL A 41 17.79 13.16 -9.03
C VAL A 41 18.86 12.29 -8.38
N ALA A 42 19.45 11.36 -9.15
CA ALA A 42 20.48 10.46 -8.65
C ALA A 42 21.77 11.20 -8.29
N GLU A 43 22.19 12.16 -9.12
CA GLU A 43 23.41 12.92 -8.88
C GLU A 43 23.27 13.88 -7.70
N ILE A 44 22.11 14.53 -7.56
CA ILE A 44 21.79 15.38 -6.41
C ILE A 44 21.77 14.56 -5.13
N ALA A 45 21.09 13.40 -5.13
CA ALA A 45 21.02 12.52 -3.96
C ALA A 45 22.41 12.08 -3.51
N ARG A 46 23.29 11.74 -4.46
CA ARG A 46 24.69 11.34 -4.19
C ARG A 46 25.49 12.49 -3.58
N ARG A 47 25.46 13.67 -4.19
CA ARG A 47 26.24 14.84 -3.75
C ARG A 47 25.72 15.48 -2.46
N ALA A 48 24.42 15.39 -2.20
CA ALA A 48 23.80 15.88 -0.97
C ALA A 48 23.85 14.86 0.17
N HIS A 49 24.31 13.62 -0.07
CA HIS A 49 24.25 12.49 0.87
C HIS A 49 22.85 12.23 1.44
N VAL A 50 21.85 12.24 0.54
CA VAL A 50 20.43 12.08 0.89
C VAL A 50 19.82 10.94 0.06
N SER A 51 18.77 10.30 0.59
CA SER A 51 18.05 9.29 -0.18
C SER A 51 17.35 9.89 -1.42
N PRO A 52 17.35 9.20 -2.57
CA PRO A 52 16.64 9.65 -3.77
C PRO A 52 15.16 9.95 -3.54
N TRP A 53 14.53 9.26 -2.57
CA TRP A 53 13.14 9.47 -2.20
C TRP A 53 12.87 10.88 -1.66
N LEU A 54 13.77 11.45 -0.84
CA LEU A 54 13.58 12.81 -0.28
C LEU A 54 13.62 13.87 -1.38
N VAL A 55 14.49 13.72 -2.37
CA VAL A 55 14.61 14.64 -3.51
C VAL A 55 13.33 14.65 -4.36
N ARG A 56 12.61 13.52 -4.40
CA ARG A 56 11.33 13.39 -5.12
C ARG A 56 10.13 13.95 -4.35
N GLN A 57 10.28 14.35 -3.09
CA GLN A 57 9.19 14.96 -2.33
C GLN A 57 8.97 16.41 -2.75
N GLN A 58 7.72 16.88 -2.69
CA GLN A 58 7.44 18.32 -2.74
C GLN A 58 7.97 18.99 -1.46
N PRO A 59 8.55 20.21 -1.53
CA PRO A 59 8.71 21.08 -2.71
C PRO A 59 10.05 20.89 -3.47
N LEU A 60 10.93 19.98 -3.04
CA LEU A 60 12.27 19.81 -3.62
C LEU A 60 12.22 19.43 -5.11
N LEU A 61 11.25 18.60 -5.49
CA LEU A 61 11.06 18.19 -6.87
C LEU A 61 10.77 19.39 -7.80
N GLU A 62 10.07 20.41 -7.32
CA GLU A 62 9.78 21.61 -8.10
C GLU A 62 11.02 22.46 -8.32
N HIS A 63 11.84 22.62 -7.28
CA HIS A 63 13.13 23.32 -7.39
C HIS A 63 14.06 22.62 -8.37
N LEU A 64 14.08 21.28 -8.36
CA LEU A 64 14.83 20.47 -9.30
C LEU A 64 14.32 20.66 -10.74
N ARG A 65 13.00 20.59 -10.97
CA ARG A 65 12.41 20.80 -12.31
C ARG A 65 12.69 22.21 -12.84
N LYS A 66 12.54 23.24 -12.00
CA LYS A 66 12.90 24.62 -12.36
C LYS A 66 14.38 24.73 -12.71
N ALA A 67 15.25 24.06 -11.96
CA ALA A 67 16.68 24.05 -12.22
C ALA A 67 17.04 23.39 -13.56
N GLN A 68 16.43 22.25 -13.85
CA GLN A 68 16.59 21.54 -15.13
C GLN A 68 16.09 22.40 -16.31
N ALA A 69 14.93 23.05 -16.17
CA ALA A 69 14.39 23.93 -17.20
C ALA A 69 15.33 25.12 -17.51
N CYS A 70 15.92 25.75 -16.48
CA CYS A 70 16.91 26.81 -16.69
C CYS A 70 18.17 26.30 -17.39
N GLN A 71 18.67 25.10 -17.04
CA GLN A 71 19.86 24.52 -17.67
C GLN A 71 19.61 24.19 -19.15
N LEU A 72 18.43 23.67 -19.48
CA LEU A 72 18.03 23.41 -20.87
C LEU A 72 17.88 24.70 -21.68
N ALA A 73 17.29 25.75 -21.09
CA ALA A 73 17.18 27.05 -21.75
C ALA A 73 18.54 27.72 -21.98
N GLY A 74 19.47 27.61 -21.03
CA GLY A 74 20.84 28.12 -21.17
C GLY A 74 21.68 27.35 -22.21
N ALA A 75 21.47 26.04 -22.35
CA ALA A 75 22.13 25.22 -23.37
C ALA A 75 21.66 25.55 -24.81
N GLN A 76 20.43 26.02 -24.98
CA GLN A 76 19.88 26.48 -26.26
C GLN A 76 20.33 27.90 -26.64
N GLY A 77 20.90 28.66 -25.69
CA GLY A 77 21.37 30.04 -25.86
C GLY A 77 22.88 30.17 -26.09
N GLY A 78 23.58 29.08 -26.41
CA GLY A 78 24.97 29.14 -26.82
C GLY A 78 25.09 29.91 -28.13
N GLU A 79 25.78 31.06 -28.09
CA GLU A 79 26.03 31.94 -29.22
C GLU A 79 26.40 31.15 -30.47
N ILE A 80 25.55 31.21 -31.49
CA ILE A 80 25.89 30.77 -32.84
C ILE A 80 27.07 31.68 -33.27
N PRO A 81 28.28 31.15 -33.50
CA PRO A 81 29.35 31.98 -34.03
C PRO A 81 28.90 32.50 -35.40
N ALA A 82 28.86 33.82 -35.54
CA ALA A 82 28.34 34.56 -36.70
C ALA A 82 29.08 34.27 -38.03
N ASN A 83 30.00 33.30 -38.06
CA ASN A 83 30.83 32.93 -39.21
C ASN A 83 30.64 31.46 -39.63
N SER A 84 29.47 30.85 -39.40
CA SER A 84 29.17 29.54 -39.98
C SER A 84 28.94 29.68 -41.49
N THR A 85 29.98 29.38 -42.28
CA THR A 85 29.89 29.32 -43.75
C THR A 85 28.85 28.28 -44.16
N ALA A 86 28.19 28.47 -45.32
CA ALA A 86 27.12 27.58 -45.80
C ALA A 86 27.49 26.08 -45.82
N GLY A 87 28.78 25.76 -46.03
CA GLY A 87 29.30 24.38 -45.94
C GLY A 87 29.26 23.80 -44.53
N SER A 88 29.55 24.58 -43.50
CA SER A 88 29.50 24.13 -42.10
C SER A 88 28.06 23.79 -41.67
N LEU A 89 27.09 24.61 -42.09
CA LEU A 89 25.68 24.37 -41.80
C LEU A 89 25.12 23.11 -42.49
N LEU A 90 25.60 22.79 -43.70
CA LEU A 90 25.21 21.56 -44.40
C LEU A 90 25.75 20.31 -43.70
N VAL A 91 27.01 20.34 -43.25
CA VAL A 91 27.63 19.25 -42.49
C VAL A 91 26.90 19.04 -41.17
N GLU A 92 26.60 20.12 -40.44
CA GLU A 92 25.87 20.06 -39.18
C GLU A 92 24.44 19.54 -39.38
N ARG A 93 23.74 19.98 -40.43
CA ARG A 93 22.42 19.45 -40.79
C ARG A 93 22.45 17.95 -41.06
N ASP A 94 23.46 17.48 -41.79
CA ASP A 94 23.60 16.07 -42.14
C ASP A 94 23.97 15.21 -40.92
N LEU A 95 24.79 15.75 -40.01
CA LEU A 95 25.09 15.13 -38.72
C LEU A 95 23.82 15.01 -37.85
N LEU A 96 23.07 16.10 -37.70
CA LEU A 96 21.83 16.13 -36.92
C LEU A 96 20.78 15.18 -37.51
N ARG A 97 20.70 15.03 -38.83
CA ARG A 97 19.80 14.06 -39.48
C ARG A 97 20.17 12.61 -39.15
N LYS A 98 21.46 12.27 -39.18
CA LYS A 98 21.94 10.94 -38.82
C LYS A 98 21.66 10.64 -37.34
N GLU A 99 21.88 11.62 -36.48
CA GLU A 99 21.60 11.48 -35.05
C GLU A 99 20.11 11.32 -34.78
N ASN A 100 19.24 12.08 -35.47
CA ASN A 100 17.79 11.92 -35.35
C ASN A 100 17.32 10.53 -35.81
N GLN A 101 17.88 10.01 -36.90
CA GLN A 101 17.59 8.64 -37.37
C GLN A 101 18.01 7.59 -36.35
N ARG A 102 19.21 7.72 -35.78
CA ARG A 102 19.69 6.83 -34.71
C ARG A 102 18.78 6.86 -33.49
N LEU A 103 18.43 8.05 -33.01
CA LEU A 103 17.54 8.23 -31.84
C LEU A 103 16.15 7.64 -32.09
N ARG A 104 15.61 7.76 -33.31
CA ARG A 104 14.33 7.12 -33.68
C ARG A 104 14.42 5.61 -33.67
N HIS A 105 15.53 5.05 -34.16
CA HIS A 105 15.78 3.62 -34.14
C HIS A 105 15.89 3.10 -32.69
N ASP A 106 16.65 3.81 -31.84
CA ASP A 106 16.80 3.47 -30.42
C ASP A 106 15.46 3.55 -29.68
N LEU A 107 14.63 4.57 -29.95
CA LEU A 107 13.28 4.68 -29.41
C LEU A 107 12.36 3.54 -29.85
N GLN A 108 12.41 3.12 -31.12
CA GLN A 108 11.64 1.98 -31.60
C GLN A 108 12.09 0.68 -30.92
N ASN A 109 13.39 0.49 -30.76
CA ASN A 109 13.95 -0.68 -30.08
C ASN A 109 13.55 -0.72 -28.60
N HIS A 110 13.63 0.41 -27.90
CA HIS A 110 13.19 0.50 -26.51
C HIS A 110 11.68 0.29 -26.37
N ARG A 111 10.86 0.87 -27.25
CA ARG A 111 9.40 0.65 -27.25
C ARG A 111 9.06 -0.82 -27.42
N ARG A 112 9.66 -1.47 -28.42
CA ARG A 112 9.45 -2.90 -28.68
C ARG A 112 9.84 -3.76 -27.47
N ARG A 113 11.01 -3.51 -26.89
CA ARG A 113 11.48 -4.25 -25.72
C ARG A 113 10.61 -4.05 -24.48
N ILE A 114 10.08 -2.83 -24.28
CA ILE A 114 9.11 -2.54 -23.22
C ILE A 114 7.79 -3.29 -23.50
N SER A 115 7.30 -3.30 -24.74
CA SER A 115 6.10 -4.06 -25.10
C SER A 115 6.27 -5.56 -24.89
N GLU A 116 7.42 -6.12 -25.23
CA GLU A 116 7.75 -7.53 -24.99
C GLU A 116 7.80 -7.84 -23.49
N LEU A 117 8.50 -7.02 -22.70
CA LEU A 117 8.56 -7.19 -21.24
C LEU A 117 7.19 -7.04 -20.56
N LEU A 118 6.36 -6.11 -21.03
CA LEU A 118 5.00 -5.94 -20.52
C LEU A 118 4.09 -7.10 -20.96
N GLY A 119 4.25 -7.63 -22.18
CA GLY A 119 3.57 -8.84 -22.63
C GLY A 119 3.90 -10.03 -21.74
N ASP A 120 5.19 -10.30 -21.52
CA ASP A 120 5.66 -11.36 -20.64
C ASP A 120 5.16 -11.20 -19.19
N GLN A 121 5.07 -9.96 -18.70
CA GLN A 121 4.62 -9.66 -17.34
C GLN A 121 3.10 -9.85 -17.18
N ILE A 122 2.32 -9.54 -18.22
CA ILE A 122 0.86 -9.73 -18.26
C ILE A 122 0.52 -11.22 -18.43
N ASP A 123 1.22 -11.91 -19.32
CA ASP A 123 0.88 -13.29 -19.70
C ASP A 123 1.46 -14.32 -18.72
N GLY A 124 2.66 -14.10 -18.17
CA GLY A 124 3.42 -15.15 -17.49
C GLY A 124 3.21 -15.26 -15.98
N THR A 125 3.07 -14.14 -15.26
CA THR A 125 3.19 -14.14 -13.79
C THR A 125 1.92 -13.78 -13.05
N ASP A 126 1.02 -12.97 -13.64
CA ASP A 126 -0.08 -12.39 -12.90
C ASP A 126 -1.39 -13.19 -13.08
N ALA A 127 -1.76 -13.53 -14.31
CA ALA A 127 -3.04 -14.21 -14.57
C ALA A 127 -3.12 -15.62 -13.96
N GLN A 128 -2.09 -16.45 -14.15
CA GLN A 128 -2.09 -17.82 -13.63
C GLN A 128 -1.96 -17.87 -12.10
N SER A 129 -1.14 -16.99 -11.51
CA SER A 129 -0.99 -16.93 -10.05
C SER A 129 -2.24 -16.38 -9.37
N GLN A 130 -2.90 -15.38 -9.97
CA GLN A 130 -4.19 -14.87 -9.52
C GLN A 130 -5.29 -15.93 -9.64
N SER A 131 -5.33 -16.69 -10.75
CA SER A 131 -6.30 -17.79 -10.92
C SER A 131 -6.13 -18.87 -9.85
N VAL A 132 -4.90 -19.30 -9.57
CA VAL A 132 -4.61 -20.25 -8.48
C VAL A 132 -5.04 -19.69 -7.13
N ARG A 133 -4.78 -18.41 -6.86
CA ARG A 133 -5.17 -17.77 -5.60
C ARG A 133 -6.69 -17.64 -5.46
N VAL A 134 -7.40 -17.32 -6.55
CA VAL A 134 -8.87 -17.27 -6.57
C VAL A 134 -9.45 -18.66 -6.30
N GLN A 135 -8.88 -19.71 -6.91
CA GLN A 135 -9.33 -21.07 -6.66
C GLN A 135 -9.11 -21.45 -5.19
N GLU A 136 -7.93 -21.18 -4.64
CA GLU A 136 -7.64 -21.45 -3.23
C GLU A 136 -8.59 -20.72 -2.27
N LEU A 137 -8.88 -19.44 -2.54
CA LEU A 137 -9.85 -18.66 -1.74
C LEU A 137 -11.28 -19.19 -1.89
N THR A 138 -11.63 -19.71 -3.06
CA THR A 138 -12.94 -20.31 -3.32
C THR A 138 -13.07 -21.62 -2.53
N ASP A 139 -12.05 -22.47 -2.55
CA ASP A 139 -12.01 -23.71 -1.80
C ASP A 139 -12.08 -23.43 -0.28
N GLN A 140 -11.32 -22.46 0.22
CA GLN A 140 -11.37 -22.04 1.63
C GLN A 140 -12.75 -21.51 2.03
N ASN A 141 -13.38 -20.67 1.20
CA ASN A 141 -14.74 -20.20 1.45
C ASN A 141 -15.75 -21.36 1.49
N SER A 142 -15.61 -22.35 0.61
CA SER A 142 -16.50 -23.52 0.60
C SER A 142 -16.39 -24.33 1.89
N ILE A 143 -15.18 -24.51 2.41
CA ILE A 143 -14.92 -25.21 3.68
C ILE A 143 -15.51 -24.43 4.85
N LEU A 144 -15.25 -23.12 4.92
CA LEU A 144 -15.78 -22.26 5.99
C LEU A 144 -17.31 -22.21 5.97
N ALA A 145 -17.93 -22.17 4.79
CA ALA A 145 -19.39 -22.23 4.66
C ALA A 145 -19.95 -23.57 5.17
N GLY A 146 -19.28 -24.69 4.89
CA GLY A 146 -19.62 -26.00 5.45
C GLY A 146 -19.54 -26.02 6.97
N GLN A 147 -18.44 -25.53 7.54
CA GLN A 147 -18.25 -25.45 9.00
C GLN A 147 -19.31 -24.57 9.67
N ALA A 148 -19.68 -23.45 9.04
CA ALA A 148 -20.75 -22.59 9.52
C ALA A 148 -22.12 -23.31 9.50
N GLY A 149 -22.38 -24.10 8.46
CA GLY A 149 -23.57 -24.95 8.36
C GLY A 149 -23.64 -25.98 9.49
N ASP A 150 -22.55 -26.72 9.71
CA ASP A 150 -22.46 -27.74 10.76
C ASP A 150 -22.64 -27.13 12.16
N ALA A 151 -22.03 -25.97 12.40
CA ALA A 151 -22.17 -25.26 13.67
C ALA A 151 -23.62 -24.80 13.91
N LEU A 152 -24.31 -24.32 12.88
CA LEU A 152 -25.73 -23.94 12.98
C LEU A 152 -26.62 -25.15 13.29
N GLN A 153 -26.36 -26.30 12.66
CA GLN A 153 -27.07 -27.54 12.96
C GLN A 153 -26.85 -28.00 14.40
N GLN A 154 -25.62 -27.92 14.91
CA GLN A 154 -25.31 -28.24 16.30
C GLN A 154 -26.04 -27.31 17.27
N VAL A 155 -26.08 -26.01 16.99
CA VAL A 155 -26.84 -25.05 17.81
C VAL A 155 -28.33 -25.38 17.81
N HIS A 156 -28.90 -25.72 16.66
CA HIS A 156 -30.31 -26.12 16.57
C HIS A 156 -30.58 -27.38 17.39
N HIS A 157 -29.74 -28.40 17.27
CA HIS A 157 -29.85 -29.65 18.02
C HIS A 157 -29.75 -29.43 19.53
N LEU A 158 -28.79 -28.62 19.97
CA LEU A 158 -28.63 -28.29 21.39
C LEU A 158 -29.83 -27.52 21.93
N ARG A 159 -30.41 -26.61 21.14
CA ARG A 159 -31.63 -25.89 21.53
C ARG A 159 -32.82 -26.82 21.69
N GLN A 160 -33.03 -27.75 20.75
CA GLN A 160 -34.09 -28.76 20.86
C GLN A 160 -33.94 -29.58 22.15
N LYS A 161 -32.72 -30.04 22.45
CA LYS A 161 -32.45 -30.76 23.70
C LYS A 161 -32.72 -29.92 24.95
N THR A 162 -32.37 -28.63 24.94
CA THR A 162 -32.67 -27.77 26.09
C THR A 162 -34.17 -27.55 26.27
N ASP A 163 -34.93 -27.45 25.18
CA ASP A 163 -36.38 -27.29 25.22
C ASP A 163 -37.07 -28.57 25.72
N GLU A 164 -36.62 -29.74 25.26
CA GLU A 164 -37.08 -31.04 25.75
C GLU A 164 -36.85 -31.19 27.26
N LEU A 165 -35.61 -30.95 27.72
CA LEU A 165 -35.27 -31.04 29.14
C LEU A 165 -36.03 -30.01 29.99
N ALA A 166 -36.28 -28.81 29.47
CA ALA A 166 -37.09 -27.81 30.15
C ALA A 166 -38.55 -28.24 30.30
N SER A 167 -39.12 -28.86 29.26
CA SER A 167 -40.46 -29.45 29.29
C SER A 167 -40.56 -30.59 30.32
N ASP A 168 -39.58 -31.49 30.33
CA ASP A 168 -39.52 -32.61 31.27
C ASP A 168 -39.41 -32.13 32.73
N LEU A 169 -38.56 -31.14 32.98
CA LEU A 169 -38.42 -30.52 34.30
C LEU A 169 -39.73 -29.85 34.74
N ALA A 170 -40.41 -29.13 33.83
CA ALA A 170 -41.71 -28.53 34.11
C ALA A 170 -42.81 -29.58 34.38
N ALA A 171 -42.76 -30.72 33.70
CA ALA A 171 -43.65 -31.86 33.96
C ALA A 171 -43.37 -32.49 35.34
N ALA A 172 -42.09 -32.75 35.66
CA ALA A 172 -41.68 -33.27 36.96
C ALA A 172 -42.09 -32.35 38.12
N HIS A 173 -41.93 -31.04 37.97
CA HIS A 173 -42.41 -30.07 38.97
C HIS A 173 -43.94 -30.02 39.09
N ARG A 174 -44.69 -30.25 38.02
CA ARG A 174 -46.15 -30.36 38.10
C ARG A 174 -46.57 -31.61 38.90
N VAL A 175 -45.96 -32.76 38.60
CA VAL A 175 -46.20 -34.02 39.33
C VAL A 175 -45.80 -33.90 40.80
N ASN A 176 -44.63 -33.32 41.09
CA ASN A 176 -44.20 -33.13 42.48
C ASN A 176 -45.18 -32.24 43.25
N ARG A 177 -45.63 -31.13 42.66
CA ARG A 177 -46.63 -30.25 43.28
C ARG A 177 -47.97 -30.94 43.50
N SER A 178 -48.45 -31.78 42.58
CA SER A 178 -49.70 -32.52 42.78
C SER A 178 -49.59 -33.54 43.90
N LEU A 179 -48.48 -34.30 43.95
CA LEU A 179 -48.21 -35.27 45.04
C LEU A 179 -48.11 -34.58 46.40
N MET A 180 -47.42 -33.44 46.48
CA MET A 180 -47.34 -32.66 47.73
C MET A 180 -48.70 -32.12 48.16
N ALA A 181 -49.53 -31.68 47.21
CA ALA A 181 -50.90 -31.25 47.49
C ALA A 181 -51.82 -32.39 47.95
N GLU A 182 -51.61 -33.62 47.46
CA GLU A 182 -52.31 -34.83 47.95
C GLU A 182 -51.86 -35.20 49.37
N LEU A 183 -50.55 -35.23 49.64
CA LEU A 183 -50.01 -35.52 50.97
C LEU A 183 -50.47 -34.51 52.03
N ASN A 184 -50.55 -33.23 51.67
CA ASN A 184 -51.08 -32.21 52.58
C ASN A 184 -52.59 -32.36 52.82
N ARG A 185 -53.35 -32.79 51.81
CA ARG A 185 -54.79 -33.09 51.95
C ARG A 185 -55.04 -34.30 52.83
N THR A 186 -54.25 -35.36 52.72
CA THR A 186 -54.39 -36.55 53.56
C THR A 186 -53.96 -36.28 55.01
N LYS A 187 -52.90 -35.47 55.23
CA LYS A 187 -52.52 -35.00 56.58
C LYS A 187 -53.57 -34.10 57.23
N GLY A 188 -54.21 -33.22 56.47
CA GLY A 188 -55.27 -32.35 56.97
C GLY A 188 -56.60 -33.06 57.27
N HIS A 189 -56.77 -34.30 56.80
CA HIS A 189 -57.97 -35.12 57.00
C HIS A 189 -57.82 -36.20 58.08
N LEU A 190 -56.74 -36.20 58.88
CA LEU A 190 -56.71 -36.97 60.12
C LEU A 190 -57.70 -36.34 61.11
N PRO A 191 -58.85 -36.97 61.43
CA PRO A 191 -59.74 -36.44 62.46
C PRO A 191 -59.01 -36.48 63.79
N SER A 192 -59.03 -35.37 64.54
CA SER A 192 -58.68 -35.39 65.96
C SER A 192 -59.71 -36.26 66.68
N GLN A 193 -59.41 -37.56 66.82
CA GLN A 193 -60.10 -38.39 67.78
C GLN A 193 -59.33 -38.33 69.10
N SER A 194 -60.01 -37.68 70.06
CA SER A 194 -59.90 -37.83 71.52
C SER A 194 -58.68 -37.24 72.21
#